data_AF-A0A382P0A8-F1
#
_entry.id   AF-A0A382P0A8-F1
#
_cell.length_a   1.000
_cell.length_b   1.000
_cell.length_c   1.000
_cell.angle_alpha   90.00
_cell.angle_beta   90.00
_cell.angle_gamma   90.00
#
_symmetry.space_group_name_H-M   'P 1'
#
loop_
_entity.id
_entity.type
_entity.pdbx_description
1 polymer ?
#
loop_
_entity_poly.entity_id
_entity_poly.type
_entity_poly.pdbx_seq_one_letter_code
_entity_poly.pdbx_strand_id
1 'polypeptide(L)' 'ADILEFLQRRIPEYAESNRNYLTIGIGCTGGQHRSVYMVDKIVRSLSKDKNHVLARHSEVLISNDAAADNLTTT' A
#
# COMPACT_ATOMS: atom_id res chain seq x y z
N ALA A 1 10.89 -16.47 -2.53
CA ALA A 1 10.88 -15.01 -2.62
C ALA A 1 9.44 -14.53 -2.51
N ASP A 2 9.15 -13.71 -1.50
CA ASP A 2 7.82 -13.13 -1.23
C ASP A 2 7.70 -11.77 -1.95
N ILE A 3 6.47 -11.27 -2.17
CA ILE A 3 6.21 -9.99 -2.84
C ILE A 3 6.90 -8.81 -2.15
N LEU A 4 6.95 -8.85 -0.82
CA LEU A 4 7.51 -7.75 -0.03
C LEU A 4 9.02 -7.62 -0.25
N GLU A 5 9.72 -8.74 -0.24
CA GLU A 5 11.15 -8.82 -0.51
C GLU A 5 11.46 -8.33 -1.94
N PHE A 6 10.62 -8.71 -2.90
CA PHE A 6 10.72 -8.20 -4.27
C PHE A 6 10.57 -6.68 -4.31
N LEU A 7 9.54 -6.12 -3.67
CA LEU A 7 9.31 -4.68 -3.65
C LEU A 7 10.43 -3.91 -2.94
N GLN A 8 10.89 -4.38 -1.78
CA GLN A 8 11.98 -3.74 -1.03
C GLN A 8 13.28 -3.66 -1.83
N ARG A 9 13.57 -4.67 -2.66
CA ARG A 9 14.73 -4.66 -3.54
C ARG A 9 14.57 -3.71 -4.73
N ARG A 10 13.37 -3.64 -5.32
CA ARG A 10 13.14 -2.91 -6.59
C ARG A 10 12.77 -1.44 -6.41
N ILE A 11 12.20 -1.06 -5.26
CA ILE A 11 11.81 0.34 -4.99
C ILE A 11 13.01 1.30 -5.03
N PRO A 12 14.17 1.00 -4.41
CA PRO A 12 15.34 1.88 -4.49
C PRO A 12 15.83 2.11 -5.92
N GLU A 13 15.91 1.06 -6.74
CA GLU A 13 16.29 1.17 -8.15
C GLU A 13 15.32 2.06 -8.95
N TYR A 14 14.02 2.02 -8.61
CA TYR A 14 13.03 2.88 -9.24
C TYR A 14 13.12 4.33 -8.73
N ALA A 15 13.49 4.54 -7.47
CA ALA A 15 13.67 5.87 -6.90
C ALA A 15 14.85 6.64 -7.51
N GLU A 16 15.84 5.94 -8.06
CA GLU A 16 16.92 6.54 -8.86
C GLU A 16 16.45 7.01 -10.25
N SER A 17 15.27 6.57 -10.69
CA SER A 17 14.66 7.07 -11.92
C SER A 17 14.00 8.44 -11.69
N ASN A 18 13.94 9.28 -12.72
CA ASN A 18 13.32 10.61 -12.65
C ASN A 18 11.77 10.55 -12.63
N ARG A 19 11.19 9.67 -11.81
CA ARG A 19 9.75 9.44 -11.69
C ARG A 19 9.32 9.66 -10.25
N ASN A 20 8.28 10.47 -10.09
CA ASN A 20 7.81 10.88 -8.77
C ASN A 20 6.91 9.83 -8.09
N TYR A 21 6.35 8.88 -8.85
CA TYR A 21 5.40 7.90 -8.33
C TYR A 21 5.63 6.51 -8.92
N LEU A 22 5.46 5.51 -8.07
CA LEU A 22 5.37 4.10 -8.43
C LEU A 22 4.00 3.57 -7.99
N THR A 23 3.15 3.22 -8.95
CA THR A 23 1.82 2.66 -8.68
C THR A 23 1.85 1.14 -8.83
N ILE A 24 1.43 0.41 -7.80
CA ILE A 24 1.39 -1.05 -7.79
C ILE A 24 -0.07 -1.49 -7.67
N GLY A 25 -0.58 -2.19 -8.69
CA GLY A 25 -1.94 -2.74 -8.69
C GLY A 25 -1.98 -4.16 -8.13
N ILE A 26 -2.81 -4.39 -7.10
CA ILE A 26 -3.03 -5.72 -6.51
C ILE A 26 -4.51 -6.06 -6.61
N GLY A 27 -4.84 -7.06 -7.42
CA GLY A 27 -6.22 -7.45 -7.70
C GLY A 27 -6.57 -8.84 -7.17
N CYS A 28 -7.81 -8.99 -6.73
CA CYS A 28 -8.48 -10.28 -6.60
C CYS A 28 -9.83 -10.20 -7.32
N THR A 29 -10.49 -11.33 -7.58
CA THR A 29 -11.72 -11.38 -8.40
C THR A 29 -12.79 -10.36 -8.00
N GLY A 30 -13.02 -10.16 -6.70
CA GLY A 30 -14.02 -9.22 -6.18
C GLY A 30 -13.44 -7.96 -5.52
N GLY A 31 -12.13 -7.74 -5.54
CA GLY A 31 -11.49 -6.52 -5.01
C GLY A 31 -11.60 -6.24 -3.50
N GLN A 32 -12.40 -6.99 -2.74
CA GLN A 32 -12.82 -6.62 -1.37
C GLN A 32 -12.11 -7.36 -0.24
N HIS A 33 -11.44 -8.49 -0.50
CA HIS A 33 -10.92 -9.36 0.57
C HIS A 33 -9.41 -9.54 0.49
N ARG A 34 -8.94 -10.36 -0.48
CA ARG A 34 -7.52 -10.76 -0.56
C ARG A 34 -6.62 -9.61 -0.97
N SER A 35 -7.04 -8.82 -1.96
CA SER A 35 -6.29 -7.64 -2.40
C SER A 35 -6.19 -6.60 -1.30
N VAL A 36 -7.29 -6.35 -0.58
CA VAL A 36 -7.34 -5.38 0.54
C VAL A 36 -6.33 -5.77 1.62
N TYR A 37 -6.44 -7.00 2.13
CA TYR A 37 -5.52 -7.52 3.15
C TYR A 37 -4.06 -7.43 2.71
N MET A 38 -3.77 -7.80 1.46
CA MET A 38 -2.40 -7.81 0.95
C MET A 38 -1.82 -6.40 0.80
N VAL A 39 -2.62 -5.45 0.30
CA VAL A 39 -2.23 -4.03 0.22
C VAL A 39 -1.95 -3.47 1.61
N ASP A 40 -2.84 -3.69 2.59
CA ASP A 40 -2.64 -3.17 3.95
C ASP A 40 -1.37 -3.73 4.59
N LYS A 41 -1.09 -5.01 4.39
CA LYS A 41 0.13 -5.65 4.88
C LYS A 41 1.40 -5.08 4.24
N ILE A 42 1.38 -4.85 2.92
CA ILE A 42 2.49 -4.26 2.19
C ILE A 42 2.74 -2.83 2.65
N VAL A 43 1.69 -2.02 2.75
CA VAL A 43 1.76 -0.62 3.20
C VAL A 43 2.37 -0.55 4.59
N ARG A 44 1.83 -1.32 5.55
CA ARG A 44 2.35 -1.36 6.93
C ARG A 44 3.83 -1.76 6.99
N SER A 45 4.30 -2.60 6.07
CA SER A 45 5.70 -2.99 6.02
C SER A 45 6.57 -1.90 5.39
N LEU A 46 6.18 -1.36 4.23
CA LEU A 46 6.97 -0.39 3.48
C LEU A 46 7.01 0.99 4.15
N SER A 47 5.98 1.37 4.90
CA SER A 47 5.94 2.61 5.68
C SER A 47 7.00 2.68 6.79
N LYS A 48 7.63 1.55 7.15
CA LYS A 48 8.74 1.54 8.13
C LYS A 48 10.04 2.10 7.55
N ASP A 49 10.22 2.01 6.24
CA ASP A 49 11.51 2.24 5.57
C ASP A 49 11.60 3.66 4.97
N LYS A 50 11.07 4.69 5.64
CA LYS A 50 10.98 6.10 5.20
C LYS A 50 10.26 6.33 3.86
N ASN A 51 9.59 5.33 3.31
CA ASN A 51 8.81 5.48 2.09
C ASN A 51 7.50 6.23 2.37
N HIS A 52 7.16 7.19 1.52
CA HIS A 52 5.82 7.80 1.52
C HIS A 52 4.86 6.89 0.74
N VAL A 53 4.16 6.00 1.44
CA VAL A 53 3.29 4.99 0.85
C VAL A 53 1.83 5.38 1.05
N LEU A 54 1.06 5.39 -0.05
CA LEU A 54 -0.38 5.65 -0.03
C LEU A 54 -1.14 4.41 -0.51
N ALA A 55 -2.17 4.02 0.23
CA ALA A 55 -3.07 2.93 -0.11
C ALA A 55 -4.38 3.46 -0.69
N ARG A 56 -4.91 2.79 -1.72
CA ARG A 56 -6.25 3.05 -2.26
C ARG A 56 -6.94 1.73 -2.55
N HIS A 57 -8.14 1.54 -2.00
CA HIS A 57 -8.99 0.37 -2.21
C HIS A 57 -10.20 0.77 -3.05
N SER A 58 -10.32 0.26 -4.28
CA SER A 58 -11.36 0.71 -5.22
C SER A 58 -12.76 0.16 -4.92
N GLU A 59 -12.86 -1.08 -4.44
CA GLU A 59 -14.14 -1.82 -4.27
C GLU A 59 -14.61 -1.86 -2.81
N VAL A 60 -13.89 -1.22 -1.89
CA VAL A 60 -14.27 -1.16 -0.47
C VAL A 60 -15.20 0.02 -0.27
N LEU A 61 -16.46 -0.27 0.05
CA LEU A 61 -17.40 0.75 0.55
C LEU A 61 -16.93 1.19 1.93
N ILE A 62 -16.63 2.48 2.09
CA ILE A 62 -16.35 3.05 3.42
C ILE A 62 -17.68 3.07 4.18
N SER A 63 -17.90 2.08 5.05
CA SER A 63 -18.87 2.22 6.13
C SER A 63 -18.32 3.29 7.09
N ASN A 64 -19.02 4.42 7.20
CA ASN A 64 -18.63 5.51 8.08
C ASN A 64 -18.88 5.14 9.54
N ASP A 65 -18.04 4.28 10.10
CA ASP A 65 -17.86 4.09 11.54
C ASP A 65 -16.49 4.67 11.93
N ALA A 66 -16.33 5.98 11.69
CA ALA A 66 -15.16 6.74 12.11
C ALA A 66 -15.32 7.18 13.57
N ALA A 67 -14.90 6.33 14.51
CA ALA A 67 -14.36 6.78 15.79
C ALA A 67 -13.36 5.76 16.32
N ALA A 68 -12.10 6.20 16.42
CA ALA A 68 -10.93 5.51 16.98
C ALA A 68 -10.27 4.46 16.07
N ASP A 69 -9.39 4.93 15.17
CA ASP A 69 -7.96 4.72 15.39
C ASP A 69 -7.10 5.47 14.37
N ASN A 70 -6.18 6.27 14.90
CA ASN A 70 -5.03 6.91 14.26
C ASN A 70 -5.24 8.28 13.60
N LEU A 71 -5.45 9.25 14.48
CA LEU A 71 -4.83 10.57 14.41
C LEU A 71 -3.33 10.43 14.06
N THR A 72 -2.95 10.70 12.81
CA THR A 72 -1.69 11.35 12.43
C THR A 72 -1.89 11.93 11.03
N THR A 73 -2.55 13.09 10.99
CA THR A 73 -2.48 14.01 9.85
C THR A 73 -1.51 15.13 10.25
N THR A 74 -0.68 15.50 9.29
CA THR A 74 0.04 16.78 9.17
C THR A 74 -0.62 17.96 9.89
#